data_AF-A0A3B9Y2U0-F1
#
_entry.id   AF-A0A3B9Y2U0-F1
#
_cell.length_a   1.000
_cell.length_b   1.000
_cell.length_c   1.000
_cell.angle_alpha   90.00
_cell.angle_beta   90.00
_cell.angle_gamma   90.00
#
_symmetry.space_group_name_H-M   'P 1'
#
loop_
_entity.id
_entity.type
_entity.pdbx_description
1 polymer ?
#
loop_
_entity_poly.entity_id
_entity_poly.type
_entity_poly.pdbx_seq_one_letter_code
_entity_poly.pdbx_strand_id
1 'polypeptide(L)'
;MANVKKNPTWQAMNAGMPPQQKRQRGVPGNSAFKKYTMLFFVLALLLFTSWEVFLYVNDNFLNSAAARNAKPAVVSSTTHLFENENNIVSRRSTQTPVRYKRPDFEAGIVFPQWSADGYGASWQQQLPTIKTQSGARWMEMTVFLSQAAPNSTEVRTNQSSPTVQSFADGVKAAHDQGYHVFVVPLMGVDSPAGQWAGTIQFSNYQDEAQWFDSYWKTFQPYVAAAAQNGADQVAIGTELVWLQQSATSRFMEYFDRART
;
A
#
# COMPACT_ATOMS: atom_id res chain seq x y z
N MET A 1 52.27 43.27 58.05
CA MET A 1 51.06 42.68 57.46
C MET A 1 49.95 43.72 57.58
N ALA A 2 49.43 44.18 56.45
CA ALA A 2 48.69 45.44 56.32
C ALA A 2 47.18 45.27 56.51
N ASN A 3 46.58 46.24 57.21
CA ASN A 3 45.14 46.49 57.34
C ASN A 3 44.56 47.05 56.03
N VAL A 4 43.42 46.54 55.57
CA VAL A 4 42.65 47.15 54.46
C VAL A 4 41.19 47.37 54.88
N LYS A 5 40.76 48.60 54.62
CA LYS A 5 39.53 49.30 55.03
C LYS A 5 38.28 48.82 54.26
N LYS A 6 37.11 48.92 54.89
CA LYS A 6 35.79 48.83 54.25
C LYS A 6 35.44 50.17 53.60
N ASN A 7 35.06 50.17 52.32
CA ASN A 7 34.52 51.33 51.60
C ASN A 7 32.98 51.34 51.64
N PRO A 8 32.32 52.47 51.95
CA PRO A 8 30.87 52.60 51.99
C PRO A 8 30.36 53.46 50.82
N THR A 9 29.79 52.86 49.78
CA THR A 9 29.08 53.62 48.73
C THR A 9 28.11 52.70 48.03
N TRP A 10 26.82 52.73 48.41
CA TRP A 10 25.66 52.45 47.52
C TRP A 10 24.30 52.84 48.15
N GLN A 11 24.28 53.82 49.06
CA GLN A 11 23.04 54.49 49.44
C GLN A 11 23.00 55.87 48.77
N ALA A 12 21.87 56.15 48.12
CA ALA A 12 21.49 57.38 47.44
C ALA A 12 21.89 57.53 45.95
N MET A 13 21.19 56.82 45.07
CA MET A 13 20.66 57.41 43.82
C MET A 13 19.30 56.77 43.49
N ASN A 14 18.27 57.19 44.23
CA ASN A 14 16.86 57.00 43.88
C ASN A 14 16.28 58.41 43.67
N ALA A 15 16.23 58.88 42.41
CA ALA A 15 15.38 60.00 41.99
C ALA A 15 15.29 60.01 40.46
N GLY A 16 14.20 59.47 39.91
CA GLY A 16 13.87 59.64 38.49
C GLY A 16 13.50 58.36 37.74
N MET A 17 12.43 57.67 38.13
CA MET A 17 11.69 56.82 37.19
C MET A 17 10.19 57.12 37.29
N PRO A 18 9.48 57.31 36.16
CA PRO A 18 8.03 57.47 36.17
C PRO A 18 7.35 56.18 36.64
N PRO A 19 6.17 56.25 37.28
CA PRO A 19 5.50 55.07 37.80
C PRO A 19 5.13 54.13 36.66
N GLN A 20 5.64 52.90 36.71
CA GLN A 20 5.15 51.83 35.84
C GLN A 20 3.69 51.52 36.21
N GLN A 21 2.77 51.82 35.29
CA GLN A 21 1.40 51.34 35.36
C GLN A 21 1.42 49.80 35.37
N LYS A 22 0.97 49.19 36.47
CA LYS A 22 0.58 47.78 36.49
C LYS A 22 -0.53 47.57 35.46
N ARG A 23 -0.19 47.03 34.29
CA ARG A 23 -1.17 46.42 33.38
C ARG A 23 -1.81 45.24 34.12
N GLN A 24 -3.00 45.45 34.68
CA GLN A 24 -3.89 44.35 35.02
C GLN A 24 -4.23 43.63 33.71
N ARG A 25 -3.63 42.45 33.49
CA ARG A 25 -4.13 41.50 32.49
C ARG A 25 -5.48 41.02 33.01
N GLY A 26 -6.55 41.50 32.41
CA GLY A 26 -7.90 40.99 32.66
C GLY A 26 -7.89 39.48 32.43
N VAL A 27 -8.17 38.73 33.49
CA VAL A 27 -8.50 37.30 33.38
C VAL A 27 -9.76 37.23 32.51
N PRO A 28 -9.77 36.50 31.38
CA PRO A 28 -10.98 36.34 30.58
C PRO A 28 -12.06 35.76 31.48
N GLY A 29 -13.20 36.45 31.57
CA GLY A 29 -14.32 36.01 32.39
C GLY A 29 -14.64 34.54 32.10
N ASN A 30 -14.74 33.74 33.16
CA ASN A 30 -15.00 32.30 33.17
C ASN A 30 -16.25 31.90 32.33
N SER A 31 -17.07 32.86 31.90
CA SER A 31 -18.23 32.68 31.03
C SER A 31 -17.90 32.59 29.53
N ALA A 32 -16.88 33.31 29.03
CA ALA A 32 -16.54 33.28 27.60
C ALA A 32 -15.84 31.98 27.23
N PHE A 33 -14.86 31.56 28.03
CA PHE A 33 -14.15 30.29 27.85
C PHE A 33 -15.14 29.10 27.89
N LYS A 34 -16.03 29.06 28.89
CA LYS A 34 -17.10 28.04 28.95
C LYS A 34 -18.05 28.08 27.75
N LYS A 35 -18.43 29.26 27.25
CA LYS A 35 -19.30 29.39 26.07
C LYS A 35 -18.65 28.85 24.80
N TYR A 36 -17.39 29.18 24.54
CA TYR A 36 -16.69 28.70 23.36
C TYR A 36 -16.32 27.22 23.45
N THR A 37 -15.97 26.73 24.64
CA THR A 37 -15.76 25.30 24.88
C THR A 37 -17.05 24.49 24.69
N MET A 38 -18.19 24.98 25.19
CA MET A 38 -19.48 24.31 25.00
C MET A 38 -19.92 24.33 23.53
N LEU A 39 -19.71 25.44 22.82
CA LEU A 39 -20.00 25.53 21.39
C LEU A 39 -19.13 24.56 20.57
N PHE A 40 -17.84 24.43 20.91
CA PHE A 40 -16.95 23.46 20.30
C PHE A 40 -17.44 22.02 20.49
N PHE A 41 -17.85 21.64 21.71
CA PHE A 41 -18.38 20.30 21.96
C PHE A 41 -19.70 20.04 21.23
N VAL A 42 -20.59 21.03 21.14
CA VAL A 42 -21.84 20.89 20.36
C VAL A 42 -21.55 20.71 18.88
N LEU A 43 -20.63 21.48 18.31
CA LEU A 43 -20.24 21.34 16.90
C LEU A 43 -19.53 20.01 16.62
N ALA A 44 -18.66 19.56 17.52
CA ALA A 44 -18.01 18.26 17.42
C ALA A 44 -19.02 17.11 17.48
N LEU A 45 -20.04 17.21 18.36
CA LEU A 45 -21.10 16.22 18.46
C LEU A 45 -21.98 16.20 17.21
N LEU A 46 -22.28 17.38 16.63
CA LEU A 46 -23.02 17.49 15.37
C LEU A 46 -22.23 16.90 14.19
N LEU A 47 -20.92 17.14 14.12
CA LEU A 47 -20.06 16.54 13.10
C LEU A 47 -19.98 15.02 13.26
N PHE A 48 -19.81 14.54 14.49
CA PHE A 48 -19.75 13.11 14.78
C PHE A 48 -21.07 12.40 14.44
N THR A 49 -22.20 12.94 14.87
CA THR A 49 -23.53 12.36 14.55
C THR A 49 -23.87 12.46 13.06
N SER A 50 -23.45 13.53 12.38
CA SER A 50 -23.62 13.64 10.92
C SER A 50 -22.76 12.63 10.17
N TRP A 51 -21.55 12.33 10.67
CA TRP A 51 -20.68 11.31 10.12
C TRP A 51 -21.25 9.89 10.28
N GLU A 52 -21.79 9.56 11.45
CA GLU A 52 -22.46 8.27 11.70
C GLU A 52 -23.71 8.10 10.82
N VAL A 53 -24.52 9.14 10.65
CA VAL A 53 -25.67 9.11 9.73
C VAL A 53 -25.23 8.94 8.27
N PHE A 54 -24.13 9.59 7.87
CA PHE A 54 -23.56 9.41 6.53
C PHE A 54 -23.10 7.96 6.29
N LEU A 55 -22.39 7.35 7.24
CA LEU A 55 -22.00 5.94 7.16
C LEU A 55 -23.22 5.01 7.12
N TYR A 56 -24.23 5.24 7.96
CA TYR A 56 -25.46 4.45 7.96
C TYR A 56 -26.25 4.56 6.64
N VAL A 57 -26.36 5.76 6.07
CA VAL A 57 -27.04 5.95 4.78
C VAL A 57 -26.22 5.34 3.64
N ASN A 58 -24.89 5.50 3.64
CA ASN A 58 -24.02 4.95 2.60
C ASN A 58 -23.99 3.41 2.63
N ASP A 59 -23.89 2.79 3.81
CA ASP A 59 -23.99 1.34 3.96
C ASP A 59 -25.35 0.82 3.52
N ASN A 60 -26.45 1.49 3.87
CA ASN A 60 -27.78 1.10 3.41
C ASN A 60 -27.97 1.29 1.90
N PHE A 61 -27.37 2.32 1.30
CA PHE A 61 -27.43 2.56 -0.15
C PHE A 61 -26.61 1.53 -0.93
N LEU A 62 -25.42 1.18 -0.44
CA LEU A 62 -24.56 0.13 -1.01
C LEU A 62 -25.16 -1.27 -0.81
N ASN A 63 -25.73 -1.57 0.35
CA ASN A 63 -26.43 -2.84 0.60
C ASN A 63 -27.74 -2.94 -0.22
N SER A 64 -28.44 -1.83 -0.47
CA SER A 64 -29.61 -1.79 -1.36
C SER A 64 -29.26 -1.85 -2.85
N ALA A 65 -28.03 -1.52 -3.23
CA ALA A 65 -27.49 -1.73 -4.58
C ALA A 65 -27.01 -3.18 -4.76
N ALA A 66 -26.40 -3.78 -3.73
CA ALA A 66 -26.02 -5.20 -3.72
C ALA A 66 -27.25 -6.13 -3.75
N ALA A 67 -28.36 -5.77 -3.09
CA ALA A 67 -29.60 -6.54 -3.10
C ALA A 67 -30.37 -6.49 -4.45
N ARG A 68 -30.01 -5.59 -5.37
CA ARG A 68 -30.64 -5.47 -6.70
C ARG A 68 -29.99 -6.34 -7.78
N ASN A 69 -28.86 -6.98 -7.49
CA ASN A 69 -28.29 -8.02 -8.36
C ASN A 69 -28.85 -9.39 -7.90
N ALA A 70 -30.07 -9.65 -8.37
CA ALA A 70 -30.78 -10.88 -8.18
C ALA A 70 -29.97 -12.11 -8.63
N LYS A 71 -30.14 -13.20 -7.87
CA LYS A 71 -29.74 -14.58 -8.16
C LYS A 71 -29.74 -14.88 -9.67
N PRO A 72 -28.72 -15.54 -10.24
CA PRO A 72 -28.87 -16.12 -11.56
C PRO A 72 -30.00 -17.15 -11.49
N ALA A 73 -31.02 -16.96 -12.33
CA ALA A 73 -32.05 -17.95 -12.54
C ALA A 73 -31.39 -19.25 -13.00
N VAL A 74 -31.54 -20.31 -12.19
CA VAL A 74 -31.27 -21.66 -12.65
C VAL A 74 -32.28 -21.93 -13.76
N VAL A 75 -31.83 -21.87 -15.01
CA VAL A 75 -32.60 -22.37 -16.15
C VAL A 75 -32.59 -23.88 -16.00
N SER A 76 -33.67 -24.41 -15.41
CA SER A 76 -34.01 -25.82 -15.49
C SER A 76 -34.14 -26.19 -16.97
N SER A 77 -33.16 -26.94 -17.48
CA SER A 77 -33.27 -27.60 -18.79
C SER A 77 -34.48 -28.52 -18.74
N THR A 78 -35.58 -28.03 -19.31
CA THR A 78 -36.79 -28.80 -19.49
C THR A 78 -36.52 -29.86 -20.54
N THR A 79 -36.84 -31.09 -20.17
CA THR A 79 -36.84 -32.30 -20.98
C THR A 79 -37.49 -32.04 -22.34
N HIS A 80 -36.70 -32.01 -23.41
CA HIS A 80 -37.20 -32.25 -24.76
C HIS A 80 -36.80 -33.65 -25.17
N LEU A 81 -37.77 -34.55 -25.02
CA LEU A 81 -37.83 -35.84 -25.68
C LEU A 81 -37.56 -35.64 -27.18
N PHE A 82 -36.48 -36.25 -27.68
CA PHE A 82 -36.39 -36.60 -29.09
C PHE A 82 -36.10 -38.09 -29.18
N GLU A 83 -37.19 -38.76 -29.52
CA GLU A 83 -37.28 -40.03 -30.21
C GLU A 83 -36.17 -40.19 -31.28
N ASN A 84 -35.70 -41.44 -31.42
CA ASN A 84 -34.89 -41.98 -32.51
C ASN A 84 -33.35 -42.09 -32.27
N GLU A 85 -32.95 -43.06 -31.42
CA GLU A 85 -31.56 -43.49 -31.18
C GLU A 85 -30.86 -44.21 -32.35
N ASN A 86 -31.49 -44.38 -33.52
CA ASN A 86 -30.97 -45.31 -34.54
C ASN A 86 -30.35 -44.68 -35.81
N ASN A 87 -30.02 -43.37 -35.83
CA ASN A 87 -29.61 -42.73 -37.09
C ASN A 87 -28.45 -41.71 -37.03
N ILE A 88 -27.48 -41.87 -36.11
CA ILE A 88 -26.24 -41.05 -36.14
C ILE A 88 -24.98 -41.93 -36.15
N VAL A 89 -24.93 -42.88 -37.09
CA VAL A 89 -23.67 -43.39 -37.63
C VAL A 89 -23.47 -42.78 -39.02
N SER A 90 -23.25 -41.47 -39.10
CA SER A 90 -22.61 -40.76 -40.23
C SER A 90 -22.86 -39.27 -40.14
N ARG A 91 -22.08 -38.58 -39.30
CA ARG A 91 -21.67 -37.19 -39.55
C ARG A 91 -20.39 -36.97 -38.75
N ARG A 92 -19.27 -37.40 -39.33
CA ARG A 92 -17.94 -36.96 -38.89
C ARG A 92 -17.92 -35.45 -39.12
N SER A 93 -18.20 -34.69 -38.07
CA SER A 93 -18.15 -33.23 -38.09
C SER A 93 -16.74 -32.79 -38.46
N THR A 94 -16.57 -32.24 -39.66
CA THR A 94 -15.40 -31.47 -40.08
C THR A 94 -15.47 -30.05 -39.54
N GLN A 95 -16.01 -29.84 -38.33
CA GLN A 95 -15.93 -28.55 -37.67
C GLN A 95 -14.48 -28.33 -37.23
N THR A 96 -13.79 -27.47 -37.98
CA THR A 96 -12.60 -26.78 -37.48
C THR A 96 -12.91 -26.26 -36.08
N PRO A 97 -12.11 -26.59 -35.04
CA PRO A 97 -12.38 -26.09 -33.70
C PRO A 97 -12.43 -24.56 -33.79
N VAL A 98 -13.58 -23.99 -33.46
CA VAL A 98 -13.74 -22.54 -33.37
C VAL A 98 -12.85 -22.09 -32.23
N ARG A 99 -11.66 -21.61 -32.57
CA ARG A 99 -10.70 -21.06 -31.61
C ARG A 99 -11.21 -19.67 -31.23
N TYR A 100 -12.10 -19.61 -30.25
CA TYR A 100 -12.47 -18.34 -29.65
C TYR A 100 -11.20 -17.63 -29.19
N LYS A 101 -10.89 -16.47 -29.80
CA LYS A 101 -9.85 -15.59 -29.28
C LYS A 101 -10.36 -15.13 -27.91
N ARG A 102 -9.85 -15.76 -26.85
CA ARG A 102 -10.16 -15.35 -25.48
C ARG A 102 -9.70 -13.89 -25.33
N PRO A 103 -10.43 -13.06 -24.58
CA PRO A 103 -10.00 -11.69 -24.32
C PRO A 103 -8.55 -11.68 -23.83
N ASP A 104 -7.80 -10.64 -24.18
CA ASP A 104 -6.45 -10.43 -23.67
C ASP A 104 -6.54 -9.98 -22.19
N PHE A 105 -6.95 -10.90 -21.30
CA PHE A 105 -7.10 -10.68 -19.86
C PHE A 105 -5.95 -11.34 -19.08
N GLU A 106 -5.47 -10.67 -18.03
CA GLU A 106 -4.47 -11.21 -17.13
C GLU A 106 -5.08 -12.34 -16.30
N ALA A 107 -4.64 -13.56 -16.56
CA ALA A 107 -5.08 -14.77 -15.87
C ALA A 107 -3.88 -15.30 -15.09
N GLY A 108 -3.74 -14.89 -13.83
CA GLY A 108 -2.52 -15.10 -13.06
C GLY A 108 -2.69 -15.89 -11.78
N ILE A 109 -1.55 -16.21 -11.18
CA ILE A 109 -1.42 -16.65 -9.80
C ILE A 109 -0.29 -15.86 -9.13
N VAL A 110 -0.46 -15.56 -7.85
CA VAL A 110 0.62 -15.02 -7.01
C VAL A 110 1.32 -16.18 -6.33
N PHE A 111 2.64 -16.28 -6.50
CA PHE A 111 3.42 -17.39 -5.94
C PHE A 111 4.66 -16.88 -5.19
N PRO A 112 4.47 -16.19 -4.06
CA PRO A 112 5.53 -15.49 -3.34
C PRO A 112 6.45 -16.48 -2.61
N GLN A 113 7.65 -16.01 -2.29
CA GLN A 113 8.62 -16.74 -1.51
C GLN A 113 9.28 -15.83 -0.48
N TRP A 114 9.63 -16.40 0.68
CA TRP A 114 10.05 -15.65 1.87
C TRP A 114 11.43 -16.10 2.37
N SER A 115 12.37 -16.30 1.44
CA SER A 115 13.77 -16.63 1.74
C SER A 115 14.70 -16.08 0.67
N ALA A 116 15.99 -15.96 1.01
CA ALA A 116 17.05 -15.49 0.12
C ALA A 116 17.17 -16.27 -1.20
N ASP A 117 16.85 -17.57 -1.18
CA ASP A 117 16.89 -18.50 -2.30
C ASP A 117 15.48 -18.90 -2.78
N GLY A 118 14.45 -18.15 -2.37
CA GLY A 118 13.05 -18.55 -2.50
C GLY A 118 12.62 -18.90 -3.92
N TYR A 119 13.16 -18.22 -4.92
CA TYR A 119 12.85 -18.46 -6.34
C TYR A 119 13.85 -19.42 -7.04
N GLY A 120 14.57 -20.23 -6.24
CA GLY A 120 15.51 -21.24 -6.70
C GLY A 120 14.85 -22.51 -7.26
N ALA A 121 15.64 -23.57 -7.40
CA ALA A 121 15.26 -24.78 -8.14
C ALA A 121 13.95 -25.44 -7.66
N SER A 122 13.69 -25.47 -6.35
CA SER A 122 12.47 -26.07 -5.79
C SER A 122 11.20 -25.33 -6.21
N TRP A 123 11.25 -23.99 -6.27
CA TRP A 123 10.16 -23.16 -6.76
C TRP A 123 9.97 -23.36 -8.27
N GLN A 124 11.07 -23.34 -9.03
CA GLN A 124 11.06 -23.47 -10.49
C GLN A 124 10.46 -24.81 -10.95
N GLN A 125 10.71 -25.90 -10.23
CA GLN A 125 10.14 -27.23 -10.51
C GLN A 125 8.62 -27.28 -10.40
N GLN A 126 7.99 -26.34 -9.68
CA GLN A 126 6.52 -26.31 -9.51
C GLN A 126 5.81 -25.58 -10.64
N LEU A 127 6.52 -24.79 -11.45
CA LEU A 127 5.96 -23.98 -12.52
C LEU A 127 5.12 -24.76 -13.54
N PRO A 128 5.53 -25.96 -14.03
CA PRO A 128 4.71 -26.74 -14.96
C PRO A 128 3.41 -27.25 -14.31
N THR A 129 3.47 -27.63 -13.03
CA THR A 129 2.31 -28.12 -12.28
C THR A 129 1.29 -26.99 -12.09
N ILE A 130 1.74 -25.81 -11.67
CA ILE A 130 0.88 -24.62 -11.55
C ILE A 130 0.19 -24.33 -12.89
N LYS A 131 0.93 -24.40 -14.00
CA LYS A 131 0.41 -24.09 -15.34
C LYS A 131 -0.69 -25.07 -15.73
N THR A 132 -0.44 -26.35 -15.52
CA THR A 132 -1.36 -27.43 -15.91
C THR A 132 -2.61 -27.49 -15.02
N GLN A 133 -2.50 -27.18 -13.73
CA GLN A 133 -3.62 -27.27 -12.78
C GLN A 133 -4.50 -26.03 -12.72
N SER A 134 -3.91 -24.83 -12.86
CA SER A 134 -4.66 -23.56 -12.78
C SER A 134 -5.03 -22.96 -14.14
N GLY A 135 -4.27 -23.32 -15.19
CA GLY A 135 -4.35 -22.62 -16.47
C GLY A 135 -3.80 -21.19 -16.43
N ALA A 136 -3.07 -20.81 -15.37
CA ALA A 136 -2.45 -19.51 -15.24
C ALA A 136 -1.48 -19.22 -16.40
N ARG A 137 -1.48 -17.97 -16.84
CA ARG A 137 -0.62 -17.40 -17.88
C ARG A 137 0.26 -16.30 -17.34
N TRP A 138 -0.10 -15.72 -16.20
CA TRP A 138 0.69 -14.73 -15.48
C TRP A 138 1.21 -15.32 -14.18
N MET A 139 2.45 -14.98 -13.84
CA MET A 139 3.09 -15.30 -12.58
C MET A 139 3.42 -14.00 -11.87
N GLU A 140 2.74 -13.71 -10.78
CA GLU A 140 3.12 -12.61 -9.90
C GLU A 140 4.22 -13.09 -8.94
N MET A 141 5.36 -12.40 -8.99
CA MET A 141 6.52 -12.63 -8.14
C MET A 141 6.72 -11.44 -7.21
N THR A 142 6.79 -11.73 -5.91
CA THR A 142 6.90 -10.71 -4.86
C THR A 142 8.35 -10.49 -4.43
N VAL A 143 8.74 -9.23 -4.27
CA VAL A 143 9.96 -8.80 -3.58
C VAL A 143 9.58 -8.27 -2.20
N PHE A 144 9.94 -8.99 -1.13
CA PHE A 144 9.70 -8.51 0.23
C PHE A 144 10.73 -7.44 0.61
N LEU A 145 10.26 -6.29 1.04
CA LEU A 145 11.05 -5.18 1.59
C LEU A 145 10.52 -4.85 2.99
N SER A 146 11.32 -4.21 3.82
CA SER A 146 10.96 -3.95 5.22
C SER A 146 11.49 -2.62 5.74
N GLN A 147 10.82 -2.08 6.75
CA GLN A 147 11.29 -0.96 7.57
C GLN A 147 11.01 -1.24 9.05
N ALA A 148 11.75 -0.55 9.94
CA ALA A 148 11.68 -0.83 11.38
C ALA A 148 10.33 -0.45 12.03
N ALA A 149 9.78 0.73 11.70
CA ALA A 149 8.53 1.25 12.23
C ALA A 149 7.78 2.09 11.16
N PRO A 150 6.49 2.41 11.32
CA PRO A 150 5.71 3.13 10.29
C PRO A 150 6.29 4.48 9.83
N ASN A 151 7.07 5.14 10.68
CA ASN A 151 7.71 6.42 10.41
C ASN A 151 9.23 6.32 10.17
N SER A 152 9.77 5.10 10.05
CA SER A 152 11.18 4.91 9.68
C SER A 152 11.39 5.25 8.20
N THR A 153 12.47 5.95 7.89
CA THR A 153 12.84 6.32 6.52
C THR A 153 13.77 5.31 5.85
N GLU A 154 14.34 4.38 6.61
CA GLU A 154 15.21 3.34 6.05
C GLU A 154 14.38 2.12 5.61
N VAL A 155 14.41 1.85 4.30
CA VAL A 155 13.87 0.64 3.67
C VAL A 155 15.00 -0.30 3.33
N ARG A 156 14.86 -1.57 3.73
CA ARG A 156 15.88 -2.61 3.59
C ARG A 156 15.30 -3.95 3.18
N THR A 157 16.16 -4.81 2.66
CA THR A 157 15.91 -6.24 2.61
C THR A 157 16.08 -6.87 4.00
N ASN A 158 15.51 -8.04 4.20
CA ASN A 158 15.72 -8.86 5.39
C ASN A 158 15.82 -10.35 5.00
N GLN A 159 15.80 -11.25 5.98
CA GLN A 159 15.89 -12.69 5.77
C GLN A 159 14.75 -13.29 4.91
N SER A 160 13.62 -12.59 4.80
CA SER A 160 12.49 -12.98 3.96
C SER A 160 12.57 -12.40 2.54
N SER A 161 13.53 -11.51 2.28
CA SER A 161 13.77 -11.00 0.93
C SER A 161 14.54 -12.03 0.11
N PRO A 162 14.13 -12.31 -1.15
CA PRO A 162 14.98 -13.05 -2.07
C PRO A 162 16.25 -12.25 -2.35
N THR A 163 17.35 -12.93 -2.66
CA THR A 163 18.50 -12.26 -3.28
C THR A 163 18.11 -11.80 -4.68
N VAL A 164 18.76 -10.73 -5.17
CA VAL A 164 18.54 -10.24 -6.54
C VAL A 164 18.81 -11.34 -7.57
N GLN A 165 19.84 -12.18 -7.35
CA GLN A 165 20.16 -13.30 -8.24
C GLN A 165 19.04 -14.37 -8.23
N SER A 166 18.60 -14.83 -7.05
CA SER A 166 17.51 -15.82 -6.98
C SER A 166 16.24 -15.28 -7.63
N PHE A 167 15.94 -14.00 -7.42
CA PHE A 167 14.80 -13.34 -8.05
C PHE A 167 14.93 -13.31 -9.59
N ALA A 168 16.10 -12.92 -10.11
CA ALA A 168 16.40 -12.92 -11.55
C ALA A 168 16.22 -14.31 -12.17
N ASP A 169 16.76 -15.35 -11.52
CA ASP A 169 16.66 -16.73 -11.98
C ASP A 169 15.19 -17.19 -12.02
N GLY A 170 14.39 -16.79 -11.03
CA GLY A 170 12.95 -17.05 -10.98
C GLY A 170 12.18 -16.39 -12.12
N VAL A 171 12.44 -15.10 -12.38
CA VAL A 171 11.81 -14.35 -13.48
C VAL A 171 12.12 -15.04 -14.80
N LYS A 172 13.40 -15.37 -15.03
CA LYS A 172 13.84 -16.07 -16.22
C LYS A 172 13.15 -17.43 -16.36
N ALA A 173 13.11 -18.22 -15.29
CA ALA A 173 12.51 -19.55 -15.31
C ALA A 173 11.00 -19.50 -15.60
N ALA A 174 10.28 -18.54 -15.01
CA ALA A 174 8.86 -18.34 -15.29
C ALA A 174 8.61 -17.94 -16.75
N HIS A 175 9.39 -16.99 -17.26
CA HIS A 175 9.31 -16.55 -18.65
C HIS A 175 9.65 -17.69 -19.65
N ASP A 176 10.71 -18.46 -19.39
CA ASP A 176 11.10 -19.63 -20.21
C ASP A 176 10.01 -20.72 -20.24
N GLN A 177 9.23 -20.86 -19.15
CA GLN A 177 8.06 -21.74 -19.08
C GLN A 177 6.81 -21.16 -19.78
N GLY A 178 6.93 -19.96 -20.35
CA GLY A 178 5.88 -19.27 -21.10
C GLY A 178 4.80 -18.67 -20.20
N TYR A 179 5.16 -18.20 -19.01
CA TYR A 179 4.36 -17.23 -18.25
C TYR A 179 4.72 -15.81 -18.68
N HIS A 180 3.76 -14.90 -18.65
CA HIS A 180 4.05 -13.50 -18.41
C HIS A 180 4.39 -13.29 -16.94
N VAL A 181 5.32 -12.39 -16.61
CA VAL A 181 5.80 -12.18 -15.25
C VAL A 181 5.44 -10.78 -14.78
N PHE A 182 4.76 -10.71 -13.63
CA PHE A 182 4.42 -9.46 -12.94
C PHE A 182 5.21 -9.36 -11.63
N VAL A 183 6.04 -8.34 -11.51
CA VAL A 183 6.88 -8.11 -10.32
C VAL A 183 6.21 -7.13 -9.38
N VAL A 184 6.08 -7.51 -8.12
CA VAL A 184 5.39 -6.70 -7.10
C VAL A 184 6.27 -6.52 -5.86
N PRO A 185 6.60 -5.29 -5.45
CA PRO A 185 7.22 -5.04 -4.15
C PRO A 185 6.16 -5.12 -3.06
N LEU A 186 6.45 -5.85 -1.99
CA LEU A 186 5.62 -5.91 -0.78
C LEU A 186 6.39 -5.32 0.41
N MET A 187 5.77 -4.38 1.11
CA MET A 187 6.36 -3.73 2.28
C MET A 187 5.89 -4.38 3.58
N GLY A 188 6.85 -4.72 4.44
CA GLY A 188 6.63 -5.05 5.84
C GLY A 188 7.05 -3.92 6.78
N VAL A 189 6.39 -3.84 7.94
CA VAL A 189 6.77 -2.96 9.05
C VAL A 189 7.01 -3.84 10.27
N ASP A 190 8.25 -3.83 10.77
CA ASP A 190 8.69 -4.82 11.76
C ASP A 190 8.13 -4.57 13.17
N SER A 191 7.93 -3.30 13.53
CA SER A 191 7.48 -2.89 14.85
C SER A 191 6.39 -1.80 14.79
N PRO A 192 5.26 -1.99 15.49
CA PRO A 192 4.83 -3.23 16.12
C PRO A 192 4.77 -4.42 15.14
N ALA A 193 4.81 -5.65 15.65
CA ALA A 193 4.73 -6.83 14.79
C ALA A 193 3.37 -6.87 14.05
N GLY A 194 3.38 -7.29 12.78
CA GLY A 194 2.17 -7.43 11.96
C GLY A 194 1.57 -6.12 11.49
N GLN A 195 2.32 -5.01 11.51
CA GLN A 195 1.87 -3.74 10.96
C GLN A 195 1.76 -3.80 9.43
N TRP A 196 0.72 -3.15 8.92
CA TRP A 196 0.40 -3.06 7.50
C TRP A 196 1.18 -1.93 6.83
N ALA A 197 1.61 -2.12 5.58
CA ALA A 197 2.25 -1.09 4.75
C ALA A 197 1.41 0.19 4.62
N GLY A 198 0.08 0.06 4.66
CA GLY A 198 -0.84 1.21 4.65
C GLY A 198 -0.73 2.12 5.87
N THR A 199 0.06 1.77 6.90
CA THR A 199 0.33 2.61 8.07
C THR A 199 1.56 3.52 7.91
N ILE A 200 2.36 3.32 6.87
CA ILE A 200 3.58 4.11 6.63
C ILE A 200 3.19 5.58 6.38
N GLN A 201 3.71 6.47 7.21
CA GLN A 201 3.40 7.90 7.13
C GLN A 201 4.53 8.74 7.75
N PHE A 202 4.69 9.95 7.21
CA PHE A 202 5.72 10.89 7.65
C PHE A 202 5.09 12.21 8.05
N SER A 203 5.64 12.84 9.08
CA SER A 203 5.15 14.13 9.57
C SER A 203 5.71 15.32 8.79
N ASN A 204 6.71 15.10 7.93
CA ASN A 204 7.33 16.14 7.13
C ASN A 204 7.83 15.60 5.78
N TYR A 205 8.02 16.51 4.83
CA TYR A 205 8.43 16.21 3.47
C TYR A 205 9.86 15.68 3.35
N GLN A 206 10.74 16.05 4.27
CA GLN A 206 12.13 15.61 4.24
C GLN A 206 12.23 14.11 4.54
N ASP A 207 11.53 13.63 5.57
CA ASP A 207 11.47 12.21 5.92
C ASP A 207 10.79 11.41 4.83
N GLU A 208 9.70 11.93 4.26
CA GLU A 208 9.04 11.31 3.10
C GLU A 208 10.01 11.15 1.92
N ALA A 209 10.75 12.19 1.56
CA ALA A 209 11.75 12.14 0.50
C ALA A 209 12.86 11.12 0.79
N GLN A 210 13.37 11.10 2.03
CA GLN A 210 14.39 10.14 2.46
C GLN A 210 13.88 8.70 2.36
N TRP A 211 12.62 8.46 2.73
CA TRP A 211 12.01 7.14 2.63
C TRP A 211 11.91 6.68 1.18
N PHE A 212 11.43 7.55 0.29
CA PHE A 212 11.36 7.23 -1.13
C PHE A 212 12.75 6.90 -1.67
N ASP A 213 13.78 7.72 -1.40
CA ASP A 213 15.13 7.46 -1.91
C ASP A 213 15.70 6.14 -1.38
N SER A 214 15.44 5.79 -0.12
CA SER A 214 15.79 4.50 0.43
C SER A 214 15.02 3.35 -0.24
N TYR A 215 13.72 3.54 -0.47
CA TYR A 215 12.86 2.57 -1.14
C TYR A 215 13.35 2.26 -2.56
N TRP A 216 13.64 3.29 -3.37
CA TRP A 216 14.17 3.09 -4.73
C TRP A 216 15.51 2.41 -4.71
N LYS A 217 16.43 2.89 -3.88
CA LYS A 217 17.78 2.33 -3.80
C LYS A 217 17.74 0.83 -3.47
N THR A 218 16.80 0.41 -2.64
CA THR A 218 16.63 -0.99 -2.24
C THR A 218 15.90 -1.81 -3.30
N PHE A 219 14.91 -1.24 -4.00
CA PHE A 219 14.09 -1.97 -4.98
C PHE A 219 14.67 -1.99 -6.40
N GLN A 220 15.37 -0.94 -6.82
CA GLN A 220 15.90 -0.76 -8.18
C GLN A 220 16.73 -1.94 -8.70
N PRO A 221 17.58 -2.61 -7.90
CA PRO A 221 18.30 -3.79 -8.36
C PRO A 221 17.37 -4.93 -8.83
N TYR A 222 16.22 -5.11 -8.19
CA TYR A 222 15.22 -6.10 -8.60
C TYR A 222 14.50 -5.69 -9.88
N VAL A 223 14.19 -4.41 -10.03
CA VAL A 223 13.58 -3.86 -11.26
C VAL A 223 14.51 -4.09 -12.46
N ALA A 224 15.80 -3.77 -12.30
CA ALA A 224 16.80 -3.99 -13.35
C ALA A 224 16.96 -5.48 -13.69
N ALA A 225 17.04 -6.34 -12.66
CA ALA A 225 17.12 -7.79 -12.86
C ALA A 225 15.86 -8.34 -13.54
N ALA A 226 14.67 -7.87 -13.15
CA ALA A 226 13.41 -8.26 -13.76
C ALA A 226 13.35 -7.90 -15.25
N ALA A 227 13.71 -6.66 -15.59
CA ALA A 227 13.74 -6.18 -16.97
C ALA A 227 14.73 -7.00 -17.83
N GLN A 228 15.93 -7.28 -17.31
CA GLN A 228 16.94 -8.08 -18.01
C GLN A 228 16.50 -9.53 -18.25
N ASN A 229 15.60 -10.07 -17.43
CA ASN A 229 15.17 -11.47 -17.47
C ASN A 229 13.76 -11.67 -18.05
N GLY A 230 13.15 -10.61 -18.62
CA GLY A 230 11.92 -10.72 -19.38
C GLY A 230 10.63 -10.55 -18.57
N ALA A 231 10.67 -9.80 -17.46
CA ALA A 231 9.43 -9.40 -16.79
C ALA A 231 8.58 -8.49 -17.68
N ASP A 232 7.27 -8.74 -17.71
CA ASP A 232 6.30 -8.00 -18.53
C ASP A 232 5.76 -6.77 -17.79
N GLN A 233 5.66 -6.85 -16.47
CA GLN A 233 5.11 -5.78 -15.62
C GLN A 233 5.85 -5.65 -14.30
N VAL A 234 5.88 -4.42 -13.79
CA VAL A 234 6.42 -4.08 -12.47
C VAL A 234 5.46 -3.11 -11.79
N ALA A 235 5.00 -3.45 -10.60
CA ALA A 235 4.34 -2.51 -9.71
C ALA A 235 5.39 -1.67 -8.97
N ILE A 236 5.11 -0.39 -8.73
CA ILE A 236 6.02 0.49 -7.99
C ILE A 236 5.68 0.59 -6.49
N GLY A 237 4.66 -0.14 -6.03
CA GLY A 237 4.20 -0.13 -4.65
C GLY A 237 2.94 -0.98 -4.49
N THR A 238 2.71 -1.47 -3.27
CA THR A 238 1.55 -2.27 -2.88
C THR A 238 0.97 -1.70 -1.60
N GLU A 239 -0.30 -1.29 -1.65
CA GLU A 239 -1.08 -0.83 -0.48
C GLU A 239 -0.42 0.29 0.35
N LEU A 240 0.31 1.21 -0.29
CA LEU A 240 0.93 2.37 0.35
C LEU A 240 -0.09 3.49 0.61
N VAL A 241 -1.12 3.19 1.40
CA VAL A 241 -2.39 3.96 1.46
C VAL A 241 -2.26 5.43 1.87
N TRP A 242 -1.42 5.74 2.85
CA TRP A 242 -1.17 7.15 3.21
C TRP A 242 -0.30 7.83 2.17
N LEU A 243 0.78 7.18 1.73
CA LEU A 243 1.71 7.75 0.78
C LEU A 243 1.04 8.04 -0.58
N GLN A 244 0.13 7.21 -1.07
CA GLN A 244 -0.58 7.50 -2.33
C GLN A 244 -1.36 8.82 -2.27
N GLN A 245 -1.80 9.23 -1.07
CA GLN A 245 -2.53 10.48 -0.84
C GLN A 245 -1.59 11.66 -0.55
N SER A 246 -0.53 11.44 0.25
CA SER A 246 0.38 12.51 0.69
C SER A 246 1.49 12.84 -0.30
N ALA A 247 1.91 11.85 -1.11
CA ALA A 247 3.16 11.86 -1.86
C ALA A 247 2.95 11.67 -3.38
N THR A 248 1.82 12.09 -3.93
CA THR A 248 1.47 11.82 -5.34
C THR A 248 2.56 12.26 -6.33
N SER A 249 3.21 13.40 -6.10
CA SER A 249 4.31 13.88 -6.95
C SER A 249 5.56 12.99 -6.88
N ARG A 250 5.83 12.38 -5.73
CA ARG A 250 6.95 11.45 -5.56
C ARG A 250 6.72 10.14 -6.27
N PHE A 251 5.50 9.60 -6.23
CA PHE A 251 5.19 8.42 -7.05
C PHE A 251 5.43 8.66 -8.54
N MET A 252 5.09 9.85 -9.07
CA MET A 252 5.34 10.20 -10.47
C MET A 252 6.83 10.26 -10.82
N GLU A 253 7.66 10.84 -9.94
CA GLU A 253 9.11 10.83 -10.11
C GLU A 253 9.66 9.39 -10.19
N TYR A 254 9.08 8.46 -9.42
CA TYR A 254 9.52 7.07 -9.35
C TYR A 254 9.05 6.26 -10.54
N PHE A 255 7.84 6.52 -11.04
CA PHE A 255 7.37 5.98 -12.32
C PHE A 255 8.33 6.33 -13.45
N ASP A 256 8.85 7.56 -13.49
CA ASP A 256 9.80 7.97 -14.52
C ASP A 256 11.16 7.28 -14.36
N ARG A 257 11.66 7.15 -13.12
CA ARG A 257 12.90 6.40 -12.84
C ARG A 257 12.80 4.91 -13.22
N ALA A 258 11.62 4.30 -13.09
CA ALA A 258 11.41 2.89 -13.44
C ALA A 258 11.29 2.63 -14.96
N ARG A 259 11.09 3.68 -15.76
CA ARG A 259 10.99 3.60 -17.23
C ARG A 259 12.32 3.74 -17.96
N THR A 260 13.34 4.30 -17.30
CA THR A 260 14.68 4.54 -17.83
C THR A 260 15.63 3.40 -17.50
#